data_AF-A0A4R0QU83-F1
#
_entry.id   AF-A0A4R0QU83-F1
#
_cell.length_a   1.000
_cell.length_b   1.000
_cell.length_c   1.000
_cell.angle_alpha   90.00
_cell.angle_beta   90.00
_cell.angle_gamma   90.00
#
_symmetry.space_group_name_H-M   'P 1'
#
loop_
_entity.id
_entity.type
_entity.pdbx_description
1 polymer ?
#
loop_
_entity_poly.entity_id
_entity_poly.type
_entity_poly.pdbx_seq_one_letter_code
_entity_poly.pdbx_strand_id
1 'polypeptide(L)'
;MTHLSPESAHAAIKRLLLTCITPAMASETEGITRMSERIRACIERVKVDASEGAALVAECAPHGRAMVAQAQKALADLEALSVLDELVGEMYGAD
;
A
#
# COMPACT_ATOMS: atom_id res chain seq x y z
N MET A 1 1.50 10.85 25.08
CA MET A 1 1.99 11.81 24.08
C MET A 1 2.93 11.05 23.16
N THR A 2 2.60 10.89 21.88
CA THR A 2 3.53 10.38 20.87
C THR A 2 4.63 11.42 20.68
N HIS A 3 5.86 11.07 21.04
CA HIS A 3 7.01 11.91 20.73
C HIS A 3 7.35 11.67 19.26
N LEU A 4 7.37 12.74 18.46
CA LEU A 4 7.73 12.64 17.06
C LEU A 4 9.19 12.20 16.95
N SER A 5 9.45 11.08 16.27
CA SER A 5 10.76 10.49 16.03
C SER A 5 10.74 9.65 14.75
N PRO A 6 11.91 9.35 14.13
CA PRO A 6 11.95 8.49 12.94
C PRO A 6 11.29 7.13 13.19
N GLU A 7 11.62 6.48 14.32
CA GLU A 7 11.07 5.18 14.71
C GLU A 7 9.55 5.20 14.87
N SER A 8 9.00 6.24 15.51
CA SER A 8 7.55 6.35 15.71
C SER A 8 6.82 6.68 14.40
N ALA A 9 7.43 7.47 13.52
CA ALA A 9 6.91 7.75 12.19
C ALA A 9 6.90 6.49 11.31
N HIS A 10 8.00 5.74 11.25
CA HIS A 10 8.08 4.46 10.53
C HIS A 10 7.12 3.42 11.09
N ALA A 11 6.97 3.33 12.42
CA ALA A 11 5.99 2.45 13.04
C ALA A 11 4.54 2.83 12.67
N ALA A 12 4.23 4.13 12.62
CA ALA A 12 2.92 4.63 12.20
C ALA A 12 2.66 4.32 10.72
N ILE A 13 3.62 4.59 9.82
CA ILE A 13 3.53 4.27 8.39
C ILE A 13 3.35 2.77 8.19
N LYS A 14 4.15 1.93 8.87
CA LYS A 14 3.99 0.46 8.82
C LYS A 14 2.60 0.04 9.25
N ARG A 15 2.04 0.65 10.29
CA ARG A 15 0.68 0.33 10.76
C ARG A 15 -0.36 0.74 9.72
N LEU A 16 -0.24 1.92 9.12
CA LEU A 16 -1.15 2.40 8.08
C LEU A 16 -1.07 1.51 6.82
N LEU A 17 0.13 1.13 6.39
CA LEU A 17 0.33 0.19 5.28
C LEU A 17 -0.50 -1.08 5.45
N LEU A 18 -0.45 -1.68 6.65
CA LEU A 18 -1.19 -2.91 6.95
C LEU A 18 -2.72 -2.73 6.93
N THR A 19 -3.23 -1.49 6.98
CA THR A 19 -4.67 -1.21 6.81
C THR A 19 -5.07 -1.03 5.34
N CYS A 20 -4.11 -0.72 4.47
CA CYS A 20 -4.32 -0.51 3.03
C CYS A 20 -4.28 -1.81 2.22
N ILE A 21 -3.66 -2.86 2.75
CA ILE A 21 -3.37 -4.11 2.02
C ILE A 21 -4.04 -5.33 2.66
N THR A 22 -4.17 -6.40 1.88
CA THR A 22 -4.71 -7.67 2.38
C THR A 22 -3.69 -8.39 3.28
N PRO A 23 -4.13 -9.31 4.16
CA PRO A 23 -3.21 -10.13 4.96
C PRO A 23 -2.22 -10.94 4.13
N ALA A 24 -2.62 -11.43 2.95
CA ALA A 24 -1.75 -12.16 2.04
C ALA A 24 -0.61 -11.26 1.52
N MET A 25 -0.94 -10.07 1.04
CA MET A 25 0.06 -9.08 0.63
C MET A 25 0.99 -8.67 1.76
N ALA A 26 0.45 -8.52 2.99
CA ALA A 26 1.24 -8.19 4.16
C ALA A 26 2.32 -9.26 4.45
N SER A 27 1.93 -10.53 4.40
CA SER A 27 2.83 -11.68 4.57
C SER A 27 3.90 -11.73 3.48
N GLU A 28 3.48 -11.63 2.22
CA GLU A 28 4.37 -11.73 1.07
C GLU A 28 5.37 -10.57 0.96
N THR A 29 5.08 -9.43 1.57
CA THR A 29 5.97 -8.25 1.59
C THR A 29 6.72 -8.05 2.91
N GLU A 30 6.55 -8.96 3.87
CA GLU A 30 7.14 -8.82 5.22
C GLU A 30 8.67 -8.74 5.19
N GLY A 31 9.31 -9.45 4.26
CA GLY A 31 10.77 -9.46 4.10
C GLY A 31 11.37 -8.19 3.45
N ILE A 32 10.53 -7.28 2.95
CA ILE A 32 11.02 -6.01 2.36
C ILE A 32 11.26 -5.03 3.51
N THR A 33 12.54 -4.76 3.79
CA THR A 33 12.96 -3.96 4.95
C THR A 33 12.73 -2.47 4.73
N ARG A 34 13.01 -1.96 3.53
CA ARG A 34 12.80 -0.56 3.17
C ARG A 34 11.33 -0.26 2.94
N MET A 35 10.81 0.72 3.67
CA MET A 35 9.38 1.05 3.62
C MET A 35 8.94 1.53 2.24
N SER A 36 9.72 2.41 1.60
CA SER A 36 9.49 2.88 0.23
C SER A 36 9.42 1.74 -0.80
N GLU A 37 10.33 0.77 -0.71
CA GLU A 37 10.33 -0.43 -1.56
C GLU A 37 9.11 -1.31 -1.28
N ARG A 38 8.72 -1.44 -0.01
CA ARG A 38 7.56 -2.23 0.41
C ARG A 38 6.24 -1.61 -0.08
N ILE A 39 6.08 -0.30 0.07
CA ILE A 39 4.91 0.45 -0.44
C ILE A 39 4.83 0.29 -1.96
N ARG A 40 5.95 0.45 -2.67
CA ARG A 40 6.01 0.25 -4.12
C ARG A 40 5.61 -1.16 -4.54
N ALA A 41 6.11 -2.18 -3.84
CA ALA A 41 5.74 -3.57 -4.13
C ALA A 41 4.24 -3.83 -3.92
N CYS A 42 3.63 -3.21 -2.90
CA CYS A 42 2.19 -3.27 -2.68
C CYS A 42 1.42 -2.57 -3.81
N ILE A 43 1.87 -1.39 -4.25
CA ILE A 43 1.25 -0.65 -5.37
C ILE A 43 1.22 -1.50 -6.64
N GLU A 44 2.35 -2.12 -7.01
CA GLU A 44 2.42 -2.94 -8.22
C GLU A 44 1.47 -4.14 -8.18
N ARG A 45 1.28 -4.74 -7.01
CA ARG A 45 0.32 -5.84 -6.84
C ARG A 45 -1.12 -5.36 -6.91
N VAL A 46 -1.46 -4.24 -6.29
CA VAL A 46 -2.81 -3.65 -6.40
C VAL A 46 -3.14 -3.29 -7.86
N LYS A 47 -2.15 -2.88 -8.67
CA LYS A 47 -2.34 -2.67 -10.11
C LYS A 47 -2.66 -3.96 -10.85
N VAL A 48 -2.05 -5.08 -10.44
CA VAL A 48 -2.40 -6.42 -10.96
C VAL A 48 -3.84 -6.77 -10.58
N ASP A 49 -4.23 -6.60 -9.32
CA ASP A 49 -5.61 -6.85 -8.85
C ASP A 49 -6.63 -5.98 -9.61
N ALA A 50 -6.31 -4.71 -9.86
CA ALA A 50 -7.17 -3.82 -10.66
C ALA A 50 -7.32 -4.33 -12.10
N SER A 51 -6.24 -4.85 -12.69
CA SER A 51 -6.24 -5.41 -14.05
C SER A 51 -7.05 -6.70 -14.14
N GLU A 52 -6.90 -7.60 -13.17
CA GLU A 52 -7.71 -8.82 -13.08
C GLU A 52 -9.19 -8.48 -12.87
N GLY A 53 -9.49 -7.52 -11.98
CA GLY A 53 -10.84 -7.01 -11.79
C GLY A 53 -11.44 -6.45 -13.09
N ALA A 54 -10.65 -5.72 -13.89
CA ALA A 54 -11.08 -5.18 -15.18
C ALA A 54 -11.35 -6.29 -16.22
N ALA A 55 -10.53 -7.34 -16.25
CA ALA A 55 -10.76 -8.51 -17.10
C ALA A 55 -12.07 -9.21 -16.72
N LEU A 56 -12.32 -9.41 -15.42
CA LEU A 56 -13.57 -9.96 -14.91
C LEU A 56 -14.78 -9.09 -15.27
N VAL A 57 -14.65 -7.76 -15.26
CA VAL A 57 -15.71 -6.86 -15.74
C VAL A 57 -15.98 -7.08 -17.23
N ALA A 58 -14.93 -7.22 -18.06
CA ALA A 58 -15.06 -7.46 -19.49
C ALA A 58 -15.76 -8.81 -19.80
N GLU A 59 -15.56 -9.81 -18.94
CA GLU A 59 -16.23 -11.11 -18.99
C GLU A 59 -17.63 -11.11 -18.33
N CYS A 60 -18.15 -9.94 -17.95
CA CYS A 60 -19.43 -9.78 -17.25
C CYS A 60 -19.52 -10.54 -15.92
N ALA A 61 -18.39 -10.83 -15.27
CA ALA A 61 -18.36 -11.48 -13.96
C ALA A 61 -18.90 -10.54 -12.87
N PRO A 62 -19.82 -11.01 -12.00
CA PRO A 62 -20.58 -10.17 -11.09
C PRO A 62 -19.73 -9.42 -10.06
N HIS A 63 -18.56 -9.97 -9.69
CA HIS A 63 -17.66 -9.38 -8.70
C HIS A 63 -16.57 -8.47 -9.28
N GLY A 64 -16.40 -8.42 -10.61
CA GLY A 64 -15.30 -7.66 -11.24
C GLY A 64 -15.33 -6.17 -10.86
N ARG A 65 -16.51 -5.55 -10.85
CA ARG A 65 -16.65 -4.12 -10.48
C ARG A 65 -16.27 -3.84 -9.03
N ALA A 66 -16.63 -4.74 -8.12
CA ALA A 66 -16.29 -4.59 -6.71
C ALA A 66 -14.77 -4.72 -6.50
N MET A 67 -14.14 -5.66 -7.20
CA MET A 67 -12.69 -5.86 -7.18
C MET A 67 -11.94 -4.62 -7.70
N VAL A 68 -12.36 -4.06 -8.84
CA VAL A 68 -11.78 -2.81 -9.37
C VAL A 68 -11.93 -1.66 -8.37
N ALA A 69 -13.11 -1.47 -7.79
CA ALA A 69 -13.35 -0.39 -6.83
C ALA A 69 -12.48 -0.55 -5.57
N GLN A 70 -12.33 -1.78 -5.07
CA GLN A 70 -11.48 -2.08 -3.93
C GLN A 70 -9.99 -1.83 -4.25
N ALA A 71 -9.52 -2.28 -5.41
CA ALA A 71 -8.15 -2.06 -5.85
C ALA A 71 -7.85 -0.57 -6.06
N GLN A 72 -8.75 0.18 -6.67
CA GLN A 72 -8.61 1.63 -6.86
C GLN A 72 -8.53 2.38 -5.51
N LYS A 73 -9.35 1.99 -4.54
CA LYS A 73 -9.27 2.55 -3.19
C LYS A 73 -7.92 2.25 -2.54
N ALA A 74 -7.49 1.00 -2.56
CA ALA A 74 -6.20 0.60 -2.00
C ALA A 74 -5.03 1.33 -2.68
N LEU A 75 -5.11 1.54 -4.00
CA LEU A 75 -4.08 2.27 -4.75
C LEU A 75 -3.98 3.72 -4.28
N ALA A 76 -5.12 4.42 -4.14
CA ALA A 76 -5.13 5.80 -3.64
C ALA A 76 -4.58 5.92 -2.21
N ASP A 77 -4.93 4.98 -1.33
CA ASP A 77 -4.43 4.94 0.05
C ASP A 77 -2.91 4.69 0.08
N LEU A 78 -2.39 3.80 -0.77
CA LEU A 78 -0.95 3.51 -0.89
C LEU A 78 -0.15 4.65 -1.52
N GLU A 79 -0.71 5.35 -2.51
CA GLU A 79 -0.08 6.54 -3.11
C GLU A 79 0.04 7.67 -2.08
N ALA A 80 -1.02 7.91 -1.29
CA ALA A 80 -0.96 8.86 -0.19
C ALA A 80 0.09 8.45 0.87
N LEU A 81 0.18 7.15 1.17
CA LEU A 81 1.19 6.63 2.10
C LEU A 81 2.62 6.78 1.57
N SER A 82 2.82 6.63 0.26
CA SER A 82 4.13 6.86 -0.38
C SER A 82 4.59 8.30 -0.22
N VAL A 83 3.68 9.28 -0.33
CA VAL A 83 3.99 10.69 -0.09
C VAL A 83 4.37 10.92 1.38
N LEU A 84 3.69 10.27 2.32
CA LEU A 84 4.02 10.36 3.74
C LEU A 84 5.39 9.75 4.07
N ASP A 85 5.73 8.61 3.45
CA ASP A 85 7.04 7.97 3.58
C ASP A 85 8.17 8.86 3.05
N GLU A 86 7.98 9.47 1.88
CA GLU A 86 8.93 10.42 1.30
C GLU A 86 9.13 11.64 2.20
N LEU A 87 8.04 12.23 2.72
CA LEU A 87 8.12 13.35 3.66
C LEU A 87 8.90 12.98 4.95
N VAL A 88 8.68 11.79 5.49
CA VAL A 88 9.42 11.31 6.67
C VAL A 88 10.90 11.13 6.34
N GLY A 89 11.23 10.60 5.16
CA GLY A 89 12.59 10.50 4.66
C GLY A 89 13.28 11.85 4.48
N GLU A 90 12.55 12.89 4.03
CA GLU A 90 13.08 14.25 3.94
C GLU A 90 13.34 14.87 5.33
N MET A 91 12.48 14.59 6.32
CA MET A 91 12.60 15.14 7.67
C MET A 91 13.72 14.51 8.50
N TYR A 92 13.97 13.20 8.33
CA TYR A 92 14.86 12.43 9.20
C TYR A 92 16.06 11.81 8.48
N GLY A 93 16.13 11.92 7.15
CA GLY A 93 17.07 11.17 6.31
C GLY A 93 16.44 9.87 5.81
N ALA A 94 16.84 9.43 4.61
CA ALA A 94 16.43 8.14 4.07
C ALA A 94 17.20 7.01 4.76
N ASP A 95 16.49 5.95 5.17
CA ASP A 95 17.05 4.70 5.74
C ASP A 95 18.02 3.95 4.80
#